data_AF-M5R9N0-F1
#
_entry.id   AF-M5R9N0-F1
#
_cell.length_a   1.000
_cell.length_b   1.000
_cell.length_c   1.000
_cell.angle_alpha   90.00
_cell.angle_beta   90.00
_cell.angle_gamma   90.00
#
_symmetry.space_group_name_H-M   'P 1'
#
loop_
_entity.id
_entity.type
_entity.pdbx_description
1 polymer ?
#
loop_
_entity_poly.entity_id
_entity_poly.type
_entity_poly.pdbx_seq_one_letter_code
_entity_poly.pdbx_strand_id
1 'polypeptide(L)'
;MPLLDLNADPSSSLKRWFGISLSALFFVVAFLMRHSATMVAMTLAVVGVLVGVIYYCVPGAPLRVIRAWQYMTYPVTWIISHVLLGTVFFGIVLPTGIVLRLLGYDPLRLKQRDSGSNWLPREEASDISRYFKQF
;
A
#
# COMPACT_ATOMS: atom_id res chain seq x y z
N MET A 1 -5.82 4.46 -11.57
CA MET A 1 -5.49 5.39 -10.46
C MET A 1 -4.17 4.96 -9.87
N PRO A 2 -3.12 5.80 -9.83
CA PRO A 2 -1.92 5.48 -9.07
C PRO A 2 -2.30 5.34 -7.60
N LEU A 3 -1.87 4.26 -6.94
CA LEU A 3 -2.17 4.00 -5.52
C LEU A 3 -1.55 5.03 -4.56
N LEU A 4 -0.60 5.83 -5.04
CA LEU A 4 0.06 6.89 -4.30
C LEU A 4 0.17 8.13 -5.19
N ASP A 5 -0.50 9.22 -4.82
CA ASP A 5 -0.32 10.51 -5.52
C ASP A 5 0.94 11.20 -4.97
N LEU A 6 2.04 11.04 -5.69
CA LEU A 6 3.34 11.65 -5.35
C LEU A 6 3.37 13.17 -5.57
N ASN A 7 2.41 13.72 -6.29
CA ASN A 7 2.34 15.15 -6.61
C ASN A 7 1.42 15.94 -5.68
N ALA A 8 0.57 15.25 -4.90
CA ALA A 8 -0.28 15.88 -3.90
C ALA A 8 0.55 16.63 -2.86
N ASP A 9 0.05 17.79 -2.44
CA ASP A 9 0.73 18.58 -1.41
C ASP A 9 0.71 17.84 -0.05
N PRO A 10 1.89 17.59 0.57
CA PRO A 10 1.92 16.88 1.83
C PRO A 10 1.20 17.67 2.91
N SER A 11 0.47 16.95 3.77
CA SER A 11 -0.31 17.55 4.86
C SER A 11 0.57 18.42 5.77
N SER A 12 -0.04 19.45 6.36
CA SER A 12 0.67 20.37 7.27
C SER A 12 1.29 19.64 8.46
N SER A 13 0.61 18.62 8.99
CA SER A 13 1.13 17.74 10.04
C SER A 13 2.35 16.94 9.58
N LEU A 14 2.32 16.37 8.37
CA LEU A 14 3.46 15.63 7.83
C LEU A 14 4.69 16.54 7.68
N LYS A 15 4.51 17.74 7.11
CA LYS A 15 5.58 18.75 6.99
C LYS A 15 6.21 19.11 8.35
N ARG A 16 5.43 19.11 9.45
CA ARG A 16 5.93 19.44 10.79
C ARG A 16 6.71 18.28 11.42
N TRP A 17 6.18 17.06 11.36
CA TRP A 17 6.71 15.92 12.12
C TRP A 17 7.77 15.10 11.37
N PHE A 18 7.78 15.16 10.04
CA PHE A 18 8.65 14.29 9.24
C PHE A 18 10.14 14.49 9.51
N GLY A 19 10.59 15.73 9.71
CA GLY A 19 11.99 16.03 10.03
C GLY A 19 12.46 15.39 11.34
N ILE A 20 11.64 15.47 12.39
CA ILE A 20 11.90 14.82 13.69
C ILE A 20 11.91 13.30 13.51
N SER A 21 10.91 12.73 12.82
CA SER A 21 10.83 11.29 12.61
C SER A 21 12.03 10.74 11.84
N LEU A 22 12.46 11.44 10.78
CA LEU A 22 13.62 11.05 9.98
C LEU A 22 14.93 11.16 10.77
N SER A 23 15.09 12.23 11.56
CA SER A 23 16.27 12.39 12.43
C SER A 23 16.31 11.31 13.51
N ALA A 24 15.16 11.02 14.14
CA ALA A 24 15.03 9.96 15.13
C ALA A 24 15.39 8.59 14.55
N LEU A 25 14.99 8.30 13.31
CA LEU A 25 15.38 7.07 12.62
C LEU A 25 16.91 6.94 12.51
N PHE A 26 17.62 7.99 12.08
CA PHE A 26 19.08 7.98 12.01
C PHE A 26 19.73 7.74 13.38
N PHE A 27 19.21 8.36 14.45
CA PHE A 27 19.70 8.14 15.81
C PHE A 27 19.46 6.72 16.32
N VAL A 28 18.29 6.13 16.04
CA VAL A 28 18.01 4.74 16.42
C VAL A 28 18.97 3.79 15.72
N VAL A 29 19.18 3.97 14.41
CA VAL A 29 20.13 3.12 13.65
C VAL A 29 21.56 3.32 14.15
N ALA A 30 21.98 4.56 14.38
CA ALA A 30 23.30 4.86 14.97
C ALA A 30 23.48 4.18 16.34
N PHE A 31 22.47 4.24 17.19
CA PHE A 31 22.50 3.61 18.51
C PHE A 31 22.60 2.09 18.43
N LEU A 32 21.87 1.45 17.51
CA LEU A 32 21.95 -0.01 17.30
C LEU A 32 23.33 -0.43 16.78
N MET A 33 23.97 0.38 15.95
CA MET A 33 25.27 0.08 15.35
C MET A 33 26.48 0.47 16.22
N ARG A 34 26.27 1.12 17.37
CA ARG A 34 27.35 1.70 18.20
C ARG A 34 28.44 0.70 18.62
N HIS A 35 28.05 -0.57 18.82
CA HIS A 35 28.94 -1.64 19.28
C HIS A 35 29.64 -2.40 18.15
N SER A 36 29.05 -2.42 16.95
CA SER A 36 29.57 -3.18 15.81
C SER A 36 30.45 -2.31 14.92
N ALA A 37 30.04 -1.07 14.68
CA ALA A 37 30.74 -0.14 13.78
C ALA A 37 30.62 1.30 14.30
N THR A 38 31.47 1.65 15.28
CA THR A 38 31.41 2.97 15.94
C THR A 38 31.58 4.13 14.95
N MET A 39 32.42 3.99 13.93
CA MET A 39 32.59 5.02 12.90
C MET A 39 31.31 5.23 12.08
N VAL A 40 30.61 4.15 11.72
CA VAL A 40 29.32 4.20 10.99
C VAL A 40 28.22 4.78 11.87
N ALA A 41 28.20 4.43 13.15
CA ALA A 41 27.25 5.00 14.11
C ALA A 41 27.45 6.52 14.25
N MET A 42 28.69 6.99 14.36
CA MET A 42 29.00 8.42 14.44
C MET A 42 28.61 9.17 13.17
N THR A 43 28.92 8.63 11.99
CA THR A 43 28.53 9.28 10.72
C THR A 43 27.02 9.35 10.58
N LEU A 44 26.28 8.28 10.92
CA LEU A 44 24.82 8.29 10.92
C LEU A 44 24.23 9.31 11.89
N ALA A 45 24.79 9.45 13.10
CA ALA A 45 24.34 10.44 14.08
C ALA A 45 24.56 11.88 13.57
N VAL A 46 25.73 12.17 12.99
CA VAL A 46 26.03 13.49 12.39
C VAL A 46 25.09 13.77 11.23
N VAL A 47 24.86 12.79 10.35
CA VAL A 47 23.89 12.92 9.24
C VAL A 47 22.48 13.18 9.77
N GLY A 48 22.05 12.49 10.82
CA GLY A 48 20.75 12.72 11.46
C GLY A 48 20.58 14.16 11.95
N VAL A 49 21.60 14.72 12.62
CA VAL A 49 21.60 16.12 13.05
C VAL A 49 21.54 17.06 11.84
N LEU A 50 22.39 16.85 10.84
CA LEU A 50 22.44 17.70 9.64
C LEU A 50 21.11 17.70 8.88
N VAL A 51 20.51 16.53 8.70
CA VAL A 51 19.20 16.39 8.03
C VAL A 51 18.13 17.15 8.81
N GLY A 52 18.07 16.98 10.13
CA GLY A 52 17.13 17.73 10.98
C GLY A 52 17.32 19.24 10.88
N VAL A 53 18.57 19.72 10.99
CA VAL A 53 18.90 21.15 10.89
C VAL A 53 18.53 21.71 9.52
N ILE A 54 18.93 21.05 8.43
CA ILE A 54 18.62 21.50 7.06
C ILE A 54 17.10 21.51 6.85
N TYR A 55 16.39 20.50 7.34
CA TYR A 55 14.94 20.39 7.19
C TYR A 55 14.20 21.57 7.86
N TYR A 56 14.61 21.98 9.06
CA TYR A 56 13.91 23.04 9.82
C TYR A 56 14.44 24.45 9.57
N CYS A 57 15.72 24.61 9.22
CA CYS A 57 16.33 25.93 9.03
C CYS A 57 16.23 26.45 7.58
N VAL A 58 16.07 25.59 6.58
CA VAL A 58 16.03 26.00 5.16
C VAL A 58 14.59 26.12 4.65
N PRO A 59 14.13 27.31 4.22
CA PRO A 59 12.79 27.46 3.66
C PRO A 59 12.64 26.65 2.37
N GLY A 60 11.63 25.78 2.32
CA GLY A 60 11.35 24.91 1.17
C GLY A 60 12.10 23.57 1.15
N ALA A 61 13.04 23.32 2.08
CA ALA A 61 13.64 22.00 2.25
C ALA A 61 12.64 20.90 2.62
N PRO A 62 11.63 21.13 3.49
CA PRO A 62 10.67 20.09 3.87
C PRO A 62 10.00 19.39 2.69
N LEU A 63 9.57 20.17 1.69
CA LEU A 63 8.88 19.63 0.52
C LEU A 63 9.82 18.77 -0.33
N ARG A 64 11.06 19.21 -0.54
CA ARG A 64 12.04 18.49 -1.36
C ARG A 64 12.46 17.19 -0.70
N VAL A 65 12.72 17.23 0.61
CA VAL A 65 13.14 16.06 1.40
C VAL A 65 12.02 15.02 1.45
N ILE A 66 10.78 15.42 1.74
CA ILE A 66 9.61 14.52 1.74
C ILE A 66 9.44 13.86 0.36
N ARG A 67 9.48 14.65 -0.72
CA ARG A 67 9.34 14.11 -2.08
C ARG A 67 10.47 13.15 -2.44
N ALA A 68 11.72 13.51 -2.17
CA ALA A 68 12.86 12.63 -2.41
C ALA A 68 12.72 11.30 -1.65
N TRP A 69 12.27 11.36 -0.40
CA TRP A 69 11.99 10.17 0.39
C TRP A 69 10.85 9.32 -0.19
N GLN A 70 9.76 9.95 -0.64
CA GLN A 70 8.65 9.25 -1.28
C GLN A 70 9.08 8.55 -2.58
N TYR A 71 9.90 9.20 -3.42
CA TYR A 71 10.46 8.56 -4.61
C TYR A 71 11.35 7.37 -4.26
N MET A 72 12.19 7.50 -3.24
CA MET A 72 13.07 6.42 -2.79
C MET A 72 12.29 5.21 -2.23
N THR A 73 11.19 5.47 -1.53
CA THR A 73 10.35 4.43 -0.89
C THR A 73 9.25 3.88 -1.80
N TYR A 74 9.02 4.51 -2.96
CA TYR A 74 8.01 4.09 -3.91
C TYR A 74 8.21 2.65 -4.42
N PRO A 75 9.40 2.23 -4.88
CA PRO A 75 9.61 0.85 -5.35
C PRO A 75 9.33 -0.18 -4.25
N VAL A 76 9.69 0.13 -3.00
CA VAL A 76 9.43 -0.73 -1.84
C VAL A 76 7.92 -0.90 -1.65
N THR A 77 7.18 0.21 -1.68
CA THR A 77 5.71 0.20 -1.53
C THR A 77 5.03 -0.57 -2.67
N TRP A 78 5.53 -0.41 -3.89
CA TRP A 78 5.06 -1.15 -5.07
C TRP A 78 5.28 -2.66 -4.90
N ILE A 79 6.48 -3.09 -4.50
CA ILE A 79 6.78 -4.51 -4.24
C ILE A 79 5.85 -5.06 -3.17
N ILE A 80 5.72 -4.37 -2.03
CA ILE A 80 4.86 -4.81 -0.92
C ILE A 80 3.42 -5.00 -1.39
N SER A 81 2.90 -4.08 -2.19
CA SER A 81 1.53 -4.15 -2.70
C SER A 81 1.32 -5.37 -3.62
N HIS A 82 2.27 -5.67 -4.49
CA HIS A 82 2.21 -6.84 -5.38
C HIS A 82 2.38 -8.15 -4.62
N VAL A 83 3.31 -8.19 -3.67
CA VAL A 83 3.54 -9.36 -2.82
C VAL A 83 2.32 -9.62 -1.94
N LEU A 84 1.72 -8.58 -1.35
CA LEU A 84 0.51 -8.71 -0.54
C LEU A 84 -0.64 -9.25 -1.38
N LEU A 85 -0.88 -8.66 -2.56
CA LEU A 85 -1.94 -9.11 -3.47
C LEU A 85 -1.71 -10.55 -3.93
N GLY A 86 -0.48 -10.90 -4.32
CA GLY A 86 -0.09 -12.26 -4.68
C GLY A 86 -0.30 -13.23 -3.51
N THR A 87 0.11 -12.86 -2.31
CA THR A 87 -0.05 -13.69 -1.11
C THR A 87 -1.52 -13.95 -0.79
N VAL A 88 -2.37 -12.92 -0.86
CA VAL A 88 -3.82 -13.09 -0.65
C VAL A 88 -4.44 -13.93 -1.76
N PHE A 89 -4.07 -13.68 -3.01
CA PHE A 89 -4.61 -14.41 -4.15
C PHE A 89 -4.22 -15.88 -4.10
N PHE A 90 -2.93 -16.20 -3.98
CA PHE A 90 -2.43 -17.57 -4.00
C PHE A 90 -2.62 -18.30 -2.66
N GLY A 91 -2.66 -17.58 -1.54
CA GLY A 91 -2.79 -18.16 -0.21
C GLY A 91 -4.23 -18.31 0.28
N ILE A 92 -5.17 -17.51 -0.22
CA ILE A 92 -6.57 -17.55 0.22
C ILE A 92 -7.52 -17.79 -0.95
N VAL A 93 -7.48 -16.93 -1.97
CA VAL A 93 -8.49 -16.95 -3.04
C VAL A 93 -8.39 -18.23 -3.89
N LEU A 94 -7.18 -18.54 -4.39
CA LEU A 94 -6.90 -19.71 -5.20
C LEU A 94 -7.23 -21.03 -4.46
N PRO A 95 -6.75 -21.28 -3.23
CA PRO A 95 -7.06 -22.53 -2.53
C PRO A 95 -8.55 -22.64 -2.22
N THR A 96 -9.23 -21.52 -1.91
CA THR A 96 -10.71 -21.53 -1.76
C THR A 96 -11.38 -22.00 -3.04
N GLY A 97 -10.97 -21.48 -4.20
CA GLY A 97 -11.47 -21.92 -5.50
C GLY A 97 -11.19 -23.40 -5.79
N ILE A 98 -10.00 -23.90 -5.44
CA ILE A 98 -9.64 -25.31 -5.57
C ILE A 98 -10.55 -26.18 -4.68
N VAL A 99 -10.75 -25.81 -3.42
CA VAL A 99 -11.62 -26.54 -2.48
C VAL A 99 -13.06 -26.58 -2.99
N LEU A 100 -13.62 -25.46 -3.45
CA LEU A 100 -14.97 -25.43 -4.01
C LEU A 100 -15.09 -26.32 -5.25
N ARG A 101 -14.08 -26.30 -6.13
CA ARG A 101 -14.03 -27.17 -7.32
C ARG A 101 -13.97 -28.64 -6.96
N LEU A 102 -13.19 -29.01 -5.93
CA LEU A 102 -13.10 -30.38 -5.42
C LEU A 102 -14.42 -30.86 -4.79
N LEU A 103 -15.14 -29.96 -4.11
CA LEU A 103 -16.48 -30.23 -3.56
C LEU A 103 -17.58 -30.25 -4.63
N GLY A 104 -17.24 -30.00 -5.90
CA GLY A 104 -18.21 -29.96 -7.00
C GLY A 104 -19.13 -28.73 -6.97
N TYR A 105 -18.85 -27.75 -6.12
CA TYR A 105 -19.62 -26.52 -6.01
C TYR A 105 -19.18 -25.55 -7.10
N ASP A 106 -20.09 -25.24 -8.03
CA ASP A 106 -19.86 -24.30 -9.14
C ASP A 106 -20.73 -23.05 -8.95
N PRO A 107 -20.32 -22.11 -8.07
CA PRO A 107 -21.11 -20.91 -7.78
C PRO A 107 -21.26 -19.99 -8.99
N LEU A 108 -20.26 -20.00 -9.88
CA LEU A 108 -20.24 -19.18 -11.08
C LEU A 108 -20.93 -19.86 -12.27
N ARG A 109 -21.42 -21.10 -12.10
CA ARG A 109 -22.06 -21.91 -13.15
C ARG A 109 -21.24 -21.94 -14.45
N LEU A 110 -19.91 -22.04 -14.31
CA LEU A 110 -18.96 -21.96 -15.42
C LEU A 110 -18.85 -23.26 -16.22
N LYS A 111 -19.46 -24.36 -15.76
CA LYS A 111 -19.58 -25.57 -16.59
C LYS A 111 -20.25 -25.24 -17.92
N GLN A 112 -19.55 -25.58 -19.01
CA GLN A 112 -20.07 -25.44 -20.37
C GLN A 112 -21.44 -26.11 -20.47
N ARG A 113 -22.46 -25.30 -20.77
CA ARG A 113 -23.71 -25.81 -21.30
C ARG A 113 -23.49 -26.08 -22.78
N ASP A 114 -24.09 -27.15 -23.31
CA ASP A 114 -24.14 -27.44 -24.76
C ASP A 114 -24.86 -26.36 -25.59
N SER A 115 -25.29 -25.26 -24.97
CA SER A 115 -25.82 -24.09 -25.64
C SER A 115 -24.68 -23.19 -26.12
N GLY A 116 -24.74 -22.70 -27.36
CA GLY A 116 -23.81 -21.72 -27.93
C GLY A 116 -23.79 -20.35 -27.22
N SER A 117 -24.39 -20.23 -26.04
CA SER A 117 -24.44 -19.03 -25.21
C SER A 117 -24.48 -19.40 -23.73
N ASN A 118 -23.75 -18.63 -22.91
CA ASN A 118 -23.80 -18.67 -21.44
C ASN A 118 -24.90 -17.77 -20.86
N TRP A 119 -25.81 -17.27 -21.70
CA TRP A 119 -26.89 -16.39 -21.26
C TRP A 119 -27.80 -17.11 -20.25
N LEU A 120 -27.91 -16.54 -19.05
CA LEU A 120 -28.86 -16.96 -18.05
C LEU A 120 -30.19 -16.22 -18.32
N PRO A 121 -31.33 -16.95 -18.44
CA PRO A 121 -32.62 -16.30 -18.55
C PRO A 121 -32.83 -15.43 -17.31
N ARG A 122 -33.19 -14.16 -17.55
CA ARG A 122 -33.53 -13.22 -16.50
C ARG A 122 -34.82 -13.71 -15.84
N GLU A 123 -34.81 -13.89 -14.52
CA GLU A 123 -36.06 -14.02 -13.77
C GLU A 123 -36.86 -12.73 -13.95
N GLU A 124 -38.07 -12.85 -14.51
CA GLU A 124 -38.98 -11.72 -14.63
C GLU A 124 -39.27 -11.20 -13.21
N ALA A 125 -38.95 -9.93 -12.97
CA ALA A 125 -39.27 -9.29 -11.71
C ALA A 125 -40.80 -9.29 -11.58
N SER A 126 -41.31 -10.07 -10.63
CA SER A 126 -42.74 -10.35 -10.49
C SER A 126 -43.58 -9.13 -10.10
N ASP A 127 -42.97 -7.97 -9.84
CA ASP A 127 -43.72 -6.77 -9.49
C ASP A 127 -42.91 -5.48 -9.69
N ILE A 128 -43.44 -4.57 -10.53
CA ILE A 128 -42.90 -3.21 -10.74
C ILE A 128 -42.96 -2.40 -9.44
N SER A 129 -43.91 -2.73 -8.55
CA SER A 129 -44.10 -2.06 -7.25
C SER A 129 -42.87 -2.17 -6.33
N ARG A 130 -42.00 -3.17 -6.54
CA ARG A 130 -40.78 -3.40 -5.75
C ARG A 130 -39.72 -2.32 -5.95
N TYR A 131 -39.69 -1.65 -7.11
CA TYR A 131 -38.78 -0.52 -7.36
C TYR A 131 -39.14 0.71 -6.53
N PHE A 132 -40.40 0.83 -6.09
CA PHE A 132 -40.88 1.96 -5.30
C PHE A 132 -40.66 1.78 -3.78
N LYS A 133 -40.11 0.64 -3.34
CA LYS A 133 -39.84 0.32 -1.92
C LYS A 133 -38.34 0.22 -1.66
N GLN A 134 -37.61 1.31 -1.91
CA GLN A 134 -36.16 1.36 -1.73
C GLN A 134 -35.72 1.76 -0.31
N PHE A 135 -36.65 2.09 0.58
CA PHE A 135 -36.39 2.43 1.99
C PHE A 135 -37.30 1.63 2.92
#